data_AF-A0A3L7TRB2-F1
#
_entry.id   AF-A0A3L7TRB2-F1
#
_cell.length_a   1.000
_cell.length_b   1.000
_cell.length_c   1.000
_cell.angle_alpha   90.00
_cell.angle_beta   90.00
_cell.angle_gamma   90.00
#
_symmetry.space_group_name_H-M   'P 1'
#
loop_
_entity.id
_entity.type
_entity.pdbx_description
1 polymer ?
#
loop_
_entity_poly.entity_id
_entity_poly.type
_entity_poly.pdbx_seq_one_letter_code
_entity_poly.pdbx_strand_id
1 'polypeptide(L)'
;MRHTLRTPLASGHEQVHAQHARRLIGALLASLLVSAEALARQAPPADPPTHAPTHAPAVNNDQAARNDRAPRNQPLPPDWPRAGGFGAASERPMIEGLVAESINGPMRARRELTDDDVMRAIEVAKEVAPSWGQALQARAQEDMEQFKMALRGRARRLLELLALKERAPVVYQAKITELRAQADTERAAAELRAAEHDASVTAEKLTQLRAGLDDAARKQVDATLAARRAELVALDERLTQLRGKLDADATIAAELALEVKAHANLPREQSRGGERGPDRDDNRKPPREPAPRD
;
A
#
# COMPACT_ATOMS: atom_id res chain seq x y z
N MET A 1 -27.40 11.56 61.73
CA MET A 1 -26.79 12.33 60.63
C MET A 1 -26.93 11.52 59.34
N ARG A 2 -27.83 11.90 58.43
CA ARG A 2 -28.06 11.23 57.14
C ARG A 2 -27.47 12.12 56.05
N HIS A 3 -26.44 11.64 55.36
CA HIS A 3 -25.90 12.30 54.17
C HIS A 3 -26.69 11.87 52.94
N THR A 4 -27.45 12.80 52.36
CA THR A 4 -28.09 12.64 51.06
C THR A 4 -27.10 13.06 49.96
N LEU A 5 -26.69 12.10 49.13
CA LEU A 5 -25.90 12.34 47.93
C LEU A 5 -26.81 12.90 46.83
N ARG A 6 -26.48 14.09 46.33
CA ARG A 6 -27.19 14.81 45.28
C ARG A 6 -26.55 14.47 43.94
N THR A 7 -27.27 13.74 43.09
CA THR A 7 -26.87 13.39 41.73
C THR A 7 -26.94 14.62 40.82
N PRO A 8 -25.93 14.91 39.98
CA PRO A 8 -25.99 16.03 39.05
C PRO A 8 -26.89 15.70 37.85
N LEU A 9 -27.82 16.60 37.54
CA LEU A 9 -28.61 16.63 36.31
C LEU A 9 -27.66 16.92 35.13
N ALA A 10 -27.40 15.91 34.31
CA ALA A 10 -26.70 16.08 33.04
C ALA A 10 -27.55 16.97 32.10
N SER A 11 -26.88 17.97 31.53
CA SER A 11 -27.45 19.06 30.74
C SER A 11 -28.07 18.54 29.43
N GLY A 12 -29.34 18.88 29.19
CA GLY A 12 -30.09 18.49 27.99
C GLY A 12 -29.55 19.03 26.66
N HIS A 13 -28.51 19.88 26.67
CA HIS A 13 -27.91 20.41 25.44
C HIS A 13 -27.08 19.37 24.66
N GLU A 14 -26.41 18.42 25.32
CA GLU A 14 -25.64 17.38 24.61
C GLU A 14 -26.53 16.39 23.86
N GLN A 15 -27.74 16.14 24.39
CA GLN A 15 -28.66 15.15 23.83
C GLN A 15 -29.25 15.62 22.48
N VAL A 16 -29.45 16.93 22.30
CA VAL A 16 -29.97 17.52 21.06
C VAL A 16 -28.93 17.47 19.93
N HIS A 17 -27.65 17.73 20.24
CA HIS A 17 -26.58 17.65 19.24
C HIS A 17 -26.33 16.22 18.76
N ALA A 18 -26.37 15.23 19.67
CA ALA A 18 -26.25 13.82 19.31
C ALA A 18 -27.41 13.34 18.43
N GLN A 19 -28.63 13.86 18.65
CA GLN A 19 -29.80 13.49 17.86
C GLN A 19 -29.80 14.12 16.45
N HIS A 20 -29.30 15.34 16.31
CA HIS A 20 -29.11 15.98 15.00
C HIS A 20 -28.05 15.28 14.14
N ALA A 21 -26.91 14.89 14.74
CA ALA A 21 -25.86 14.15 14.03
C ALA A 21 -26.36 12.80 13.48
N ARG A 22 -27.17 12.07 14.25
CA ARG A 22 -27.77 10.78 13.82
C ARG A 22 -28.75 10.94 12.65
N ARG A 23 -29.51 12.04 12.61
CA ARG A 23 -30.46 12.31 11.50
C ARG A 23 -29.74 12.65 10.19
N LEU A 24 -28.65 13.42 10.26
CA LEU A 24 -27.87 13.76 9.07
C LEU A 24 -27.15 12.55 8.45
N ILE A 25 -26.61 11.66 9.29
CA ILE A 25 -25.98 10.41 8.83
C ILE A 25 -27.02 9.47 8.18
N GLY A 26 -28.21 9.37 8.76
CA GLY A 26 -29.30 8.58 8.18
C GLY A 26 -29.77 9.08 6.80
N ALA A 27 -29.86 10.41 6.62
CA ALA A 27 -30.27 11.01 5.36
C ALA A 27 -29.23 10.82 4.24
N LEU A 28 -27.92 10.90 4.57
CA LEU A 28 -26.83 10.66 3.62
C LEU A 28 -26.78 9.20 3.15
N LEU A 29 -27.00 8.24 4.06
CA LEU A 29 -27.04 6.81 3.70
C LEU A 29 -28.26 6.46 2.84
N ALA A 30 -29.43 7.04 3.12
CA ALA A 30 -30.62 6.84 2.30
C ALA A 30 -30.45 7.41 0.87
N SER A 31 -29.80 8.56 0.73
CA SER A 31 -29.54 9.15 -0.60
C SER A 31 -28.55 8.33 -1.43
N LEU A 32 -27.56 7.69 -0.81
CA LEU A 32 -26.59 6.82 -1.51
C LEU A 32 -27.21 5.50 -1.98
N LEU A 33 -28.15 4.94 -1.21
CA LEU A 33 -28.88 3.72 -1.59
C LEU A 33 -29.81 3.95 -2.81
N VAL A 34 -30.48 5.10 -2.87
CA VAL A 34 -31.36 5.46 -4.01
C VAL A 34 -30.56 5.67 -5.30
N SER A 35 -29.35 6.25 -5.22
CA SER A 35 -28.48 6.42 -6.40
C SER A 35 -27.91 5.12 -6.95
N ALA A 36 -27.61 4.13 -6.10
CA ALA A 36 -27.12 2.82 -6.54
C ALA A 36 -28.20 2.03 -7.30
N GLU A 37 -29.46 2.12 -6.87
CA GLU A 37 -30.57 1.41 -7.52
C GLU A 37 -30.98 2.08 -8.85
N ALA A 38 -30.87 3.41 -8.94
CA ALA A 38 -31.07 4.14 -10.19
C ALA A 38 -30.01 3.79 -11.25
N LEU A 39 -28.76 3.56 -10.83
CA LEU A 39 -27.68 3.15 -11.74
C LEU A 39 -27.87 1.70 -12.23
N ALA A 40 -28.38 0.81 -11.37
CA ALA A 40 -28.68 -0.59 -11.73
C ALA A 40 -29.83 -0.71 -12.75
N ARG A 41 -30.77 0.24 -12.77
CA ARG A 41 -31.91 0.26 -13.72
C ARG A 41 -31.57 0.88 -15.09
N GLN A 42 -30.41 1.53 -15.24
CA GLN A 42 -29.95 2.08 -16.52
C GLN A 42 -29.00 1.16 -17.29
N ALA A 43 -28.67 -0.01 -16.75
CA ALA A 43 -27.90 -1.00 -17.49
C ALA A 43 -28.78 -1.61 -18.61
N PRO A 44 -28.35 -1.55 -19.89
CA PRO A 44 -29.08 -2.22 -20.96
C PRO A 44 -29.07 -3.74 -20.75
N PRO A 45 -30.13 -4.46 -21.17
CA PRO A 45 -30.16 -5.92 -21.07
C PRO A 45 -29.02 -6.51 -21.90
N ALA A 46 -28.22 -7.38 -21.28
CA ALA A 46 -27.16 -8.11 -21.97
C ALA A 46 -27.78 -9.09 -22.98
N ASP A 47 -27.38 -8.99 -24.23
CA ASP A 47 -27.77 -9.94 -25.27
C ASP A 47 -27.25 -11.36 -24.94
N PRO A 48 -28.03 -12.42 -25.23
CA PRO A 48 -27.57 -13.80 -25.06
C PRO A 48 -26.45 -14.12 -26.05
N PRO A 49 -25.37 -14.81 -25.63
CA PRO A 49 -24.25 -15.10 -26.50
C PRO A 49 -24.66 -16.09 -27.59
N THR A 50 -24.68 -15.62 -28.83
CA THR A 50 -24.87 -16.46 -30.02
C THR A 50 -23.54 -16.56 -30.77
N HIS A 51 -23.19 -17.81 -31.11
CA HIS A 51 -22.05 -18.30 -31.90
C HIS A 51 -20.72 -18.56 -31.18
N ALA A 52 -20.42 -19.87 -31.09
CA ALA A 52 -19.08 -20.41 -30.93
C ALA A 52 -18.26 -20.21 -32.22
N PRO A 53 -16.98 -19.82 -32.10
CA PRO A 53 -15.97 -20.20 -33.06
C PRO A 53 -15.04 -21.25 -32.45
N THR A 54 -15.00 -22.40 -33.12
CA THR A 54 -13.96 -23.41 -33.00
C THR A 54 -12.63 -22.80 -33.45
N HIS A 55 -11.80 -22.34 -32.51
CA HIS A 55 -10.37 -22.14 -32.73
C HIS A 55 -9.59 -22.76 -31.58
N ALA A 56 -8.63 -23.61 -31.95
CA ALA A 56 -7.69 -24.26 -31.05
C ALA A 56 -6.96 -23.24 -30.15
N PRO A 57 -6.56 -23.62 -28.92
CA PRO A 57 -5.89 -22.69 -28.02
C PRO A 57 -4.51 -22.33 -28.56
N ALA A 58 -4.37 -21.11 -29.10
CA ALA A 58 -3.08 -20.47 -29.25
C ALA A 58 -2.52 -20.24 -27.84
N VAL A 59 -1.47 -20.99 -27.50
CA VAL A 59 -0.68 -20.82 -26.29
C VAL A 59 -0.15 -19.39 -26.27
N ASN A 60 -0.64 -18.60 -25.31
CA ASN A 60 -0.32 -17.19 -25.16
C ASN A 60 1.12 -17.05 -24.65
N ASN A 61 2.10 -17.11 -25.55
CA ASN A 61 3.54 -17.04 -25.27
C ASN A 61 4.03 -15.64 -24.83
N ASP A 62 3.15 -14.64 -24.77
CA ASP A 62 3.50 -13.26 -24.41
C ASP A 62 3.73 -13.04 -22.90
N GLN A 63 3.36 -14.00 -22.05
CA GLN A 63 3.68 -13.95 -20.61
C GLN A 63 5.16 -14.25 -20.34
N ALA A 64 5.81 -15.08 -21.17
CA ALA A 64 7.22 -15.43 -21.04
C ALA A 64 8.13 -14.25 -21.40
N ALA A 65 7.77 -13.47 -22.43
CA ALA A 65 8.58 -12.36 -22.93
C ALA A 65 8.69 -11.16 -21.95
N ARG A 66 7.77 -11.04 -20.97
CA ARG A 66 7.86 -9.97 -19.94
C ARG A 66 8.73 -10.36 -18.75
N ASN A 67 8.96 -11.65 -18.49
CA ASN A 67 9.88 -12.11 -17.45
C ASN A 67 11.35 -12.09 -17.90
N ASP A 68 11.61 -12.01 -19.20
CA ASP A 68 12.97 -11.97 -19.77
C ASP A 68 13.71 -10.62 -19.63
N ARG A 69 13.04 -9.59 -19.08
CA ARG A 69 13.66 -8.28 -18.82
C ARG A 69 14.25 -8.12 -17.42
N ALA A 70 14.15 -9.15 -16.58
CA ALA A 70 14.96 -9.21 -15.37
C ALA A 70 16.40 -9.60 -15.76
N PRO A 71 17.45 -8.89 -15.30
CA PRO A 71 18.82 -9.27 -15.59
C PRO A 71 19.08 -10.70 -15.12
N ARG A 72 19.46 -11.59 -16.06
CA ARG A 72 19.64 -13.05 -15.90
C ARG A 72 20.66 -13.49 -14.82
N ASN A 73 21.27 -12.53 -14.11
CA ASN A 73 22.27 -12.75 -13.05
C ASN A 73 21.87 -12.18 -11.68
N GLN A 74 20.63 -11.73 -11.49
CA GLN A 74 20.17 -11.45 -10.14
C GLN A 74 19.83 -12.78 -9.45
N PRO A 75 20.31 -13.01 -8.20
CA PRO A 75 19.94 -14.19 -7.45
C PRO A 75 18.42 -14.29 -7.43
N LEU A 76 17.92 -15.51 -7.62
CA LEU A 76 16.49 -15.76 -7.52
C LEU A 76 16.01 -15.13 -6.21
N PRO A 77 14.96 -14.31 -6.28
CA PRO A 77 14.41 -13.69 -5.11
C PRO A 77 14.08 -14.75 -4.08
N PRO A 78 14.41 -14.54 -2.80
CA PRO A 78 14.05 -15.50 -1.78
C PRO A 78 12.52 -15.66 -1.77
N ASP A 79 12.03 -16.89 -1.64
CA ASP A 79 10.59 -17.21 -1.60
C ASP A 79 9.94 -16.41 -0.47
N TRP A 80 9.34 -15.26 -0.77
CA TRP A 80 8.70 -14.44 0.26
C TRP A 80 7.63 -15.29 0.94
N PRO A 81 7.55 -15.29 2.29
CA PRO A 81 6.44 -15.94 2.97
C PRO A 81 5.16 -15.44 2.32
N ARG A 82 4.39 -16.35 1.71
CA ARG A 82 3.13 -15.99 1.04
C ARG A 82 2.07 -15.51 2.03
N ALA A 83 2.32 -15.65 3.33
CA ALA A 83 1.50 -15.11 4.39
C ALA A 83 1.38 -13.58 4.25
N GLY A 84 0.24 -13.13 3.74
CA GLY A 84 -0.09 -11.71 3.60
C GLY A 84 -0.15 -11.18 2.16
N GLY A 85 -0.15 -12.03 1.13
CA GLY A 85 -0.38 -11.60 -0.25
C GLY A 85 0.75 -10.77 -0.88
N PHE A 86 1.98 -10.89 -0.40
CA PHE A 86 3.14 -10.14 -0.91
C PHE A 86 3.81 -10.80 -2.14
N GLY A 87 3.12 -11.68 -2.87
CA GLY A 87 3.77 -12.64 -3.76
C GLY A 87 2.99 -13.09 -4.99
N ALA A 88 2.50 -12.17 -5.82
CA ALA A 88 2.33 -12.40 -7.26
C ALA A 88 2.14 -11.05 -8.00
N ALA A 89 2.93 -10.80 -9.04
CA ALA A 89 2.83 -9.60 -9.90
C ALA A 89 1.49 -9.47 -10.65
N SER A 90 0.58 -10.43 -10.51
CA SER A 90 -0.78 -10.43 -11.06
C SER A 90 -1.83 -9.86 -10.11
N GLU A 91 -1.57 -9.78 -8.81
CA GLU A 91 -2.39 -8.99 -7.91
C GLU A 91 -1.93 -7.54 -8.02
N ARG A 92 -2.49 -6.84 -9.01
CA ARG A 92 -2.72 -5.42 -8.84
C ARG A 92 -3.92 -5.30 -7.90
N PRO A 93 -3.77 -5.02 -6.60
CA PRO A 93 -4.86 -4.37 -5.90
C PRO A 93 -5.03 -3.03 -6.62
N MET A 94 -6.07 -2.90 -7.44
CA MET A 94 -6.27 -1.80 -8.41
C MET A 94 -6.24 -0.38 -7.81
N ILE A 95 -6.01 -0.21 -6.50
CA ILE A 95 -6.16 1.04 -5.76
C ILE A 95 -5.01 1.28 -4.75
N GLU A 96 -4.10 0.31 -4.51
CA GLU A 96 -3.17 0.39 -3.37
C GLU A 96 -1.99 1.37 -3.53
N GLY A 97 -1.84 2.03 -4.68
CA GLY A 97 -0.70 2.92 -4.94
C GLY A 97 -0.94 4.42 -4.68
N LEU A 98 -2.18 4.90 -4.65
CA LEU A 98 -2.44 6.35 -4.72
C LEU A 98 -2.23 7.09 -3.39
N VAL A 99 -2.57 6.46 -2.27
CA VAL A 99 -2.55 7.14 -0.96
C VAL A 99 -1.17 7.04 -0.31
N ALA A 100 -0.53 5.87 -0.37
CA ALA A 100 0.81 5.70 0.17
C ALA A 100 1.82 6.61 -0.56
N GLU A 101 1.75 6.73 -1.89
CA GLU A 101 2.72 7.53 -2.65
C GLU A 101 2.50 9.05 -2.47
N SER A 102 1.24 9.50 -2.34
CA SER A 102 0.90 10.91 -2.10
C SER A 102 1.15 11.38 -0.66
N ILE A 103 0.92 10.52 0.34
CA ILE A 103 1.19 10.83 1.76
C ILE A 103 2.69 10.68 2.07
N ASN A 104 3.36 9.68 1.50
CA ASN A 104 4.76 9.40 1.81
C ASN A 104 5.75 10.27 1.00
N GLY A 105 5.28 10.90 -0.08
CA GLY A 105 6.09 11.77 -0.93
C GLY A 105 7.27 11.02 -1.60
N PRO A 106 7.96 11.65 -2.56
CA PRO A 106 9.00 11.00 -3.36
C PRO A 106 10.30 10.68 -2.59
N MET A 107 10.41 11.09 -1.31
CA MET A 107 11.71 11.27 -0.67
C MET A 107 12.33 9.99 -0.09
N ARG A 108 11.54 8.97 0.29
CA ARG A 108 12.12 7.72 0.85
C ARG A 108 12.59 6.72 -0.20
N ALA A 109 12.12 6.82 -1.44
CA ALA A 109 12.49 5.87 -2.50
C ALA A 109 13.95 6.00 -2.96
N ARG A 110 14.63 7.11 -2.67
CA ARG A 110 15.99 7.40 -3.14
C ARG A 110 17.09 7.31 -2.08
N ARG A 111 16.73 7.20 -0.79
CA ARG A 111 17.73 7.09 0.28
C ARG A 111 18.19 5.64 0.44
N GLU A 112 19.43 5.47 0.91
CA GLU A 112 19.90 4.16 1.35
C GLU A 112 19.08 3.70 2.55
N LEU A 113 18.74 2.40 2.56
CA LEU A 113 17.98 1.76 3.61
C LEU A 113 18.94 1.40 4.74
N THR A 114 18.70 1.96 5.91
CA THR A 114 19.52 1.69 7.11
C THR A 114 19.09 0.39 7.78
N ASP A 115 19.95 -0.20 8.61
CA ASP A 115 19.62 -1.37 9.44
C ASP A 115 18.41 -1.08 10.34
N ASP A 116 18.32 0.15 10.87
CA ASP A 116 17.18 0.59 11.67
C ASP A 116 15.87 0.60 10.86
N ASP A 117 15.91 0.99 9.59
CA ASP A 117 14.72 0.93 8.73
C ASP A 117 14.26 -0.52 8.50
N VAL A 118 15.23 -1.44 8.34
CA VAL A 118 14.97 -2.88 8.22
C VAL A 118 14.31 -3.41 9.48
N MET A 119 14.88 -3.11 10.65
CA MET A 119 14.36 -3.57 11.93
C MET A 119 12.94 -3.03 12.19
N ARG A 120 12.69 -1.75 11.88
CA ARG A 120 11.33 -1.19 11.96
C ARG A 120 10.35 -1.87 11.00
N ALA A 121 10.77 -2.20 9.78
CA ALA A 121 9.92 -2.93 8.83
C ALA A 121 9.59 -4.35 9.34
N ILE A 122 10.53 -5.03 10.01
CA ILE A 122 10.30 -6.31 10.66
C ILE A 122 9.27 -6.19 11.79
N GLU A 123 9.33 -5.14 12.60
CA GLU A 123 8.32 -4.90 13.64
C GLU A 123 6.92 -4.67 13.06
N VAL A 124 6.82 -3.94 11.94
CA VAL A 124 5.55 -3.82 11.20
C VAL A 124 5.05 -5.18 10.72
N ALA A 125 5.93 -6.04 10.21
CA ALA A 125 5.54 -7.39 9.80
C ALA A 125 5.06 -8.24 10.98
N LYS A 126 5.68 -8.12 12.17
CA LYS A 126 5.21 -8.77 13.41
C LYS A 126 3.82 -8.29 13.82
N GLU A 127 3.53 -7.01 13.62
CA GLU A 127 2.18 -6.48 13.85
C GLU A 127 1.16 -7.11 12.91
N VAL A 128 1.51 -7.41 11.65
CA VAL A 128 0.60 -8.11 10.73
C VAL A 128 0.46 -9.59 11.11
N ALA A 129 1.58 -10.31 11.20
CA ALA A 129 1.60 -11.72 11.57
C ALA A 129 2.93 -12.04 12.27
N PRO A 130 2.92 -12.52 13.53
CA PRO A 130 4.15 -12.78 14.28
C PRO A 130 5.12 -13.74 13.57
N SER A 131 4.61 -14.81 12.98
CA SER A 131 5.42 -15.78 12.22
C SER A 131 6.06 -15.17 10.98
N TRP A 132 5.39 -14.23 10.33
CA TRP A 132 5.95 -13.50 9.19
C TRP A 132 7.11 -12.60 9.62
N GLY A 133 6.92 -11.83 10.70
CA GLY A 133 7.99 -11.02 11.27
C GLY A 133 9.21 -11.84 11.71
N GLN A 134 9.01 -13.02 12.30
CA GLN A 134 10.09 -13.94 12.63
C GLN A 134 10.83 -14.45 11.39
N ALA A 135 10.12 -14.80 10.31
CA ALA A 135 10.73 -15.22 9.06
C ALA A 135 11.58 -14.10 8.42
N LEU A 136 11.12 -12.85 8.47
CA LEU A 136 11.89 -11.69 8.01
C LEU A 136 13.12 -11.44 8.89
N GLN A 137 12.97 -11.59 10.21
CA GLN A 137 14.07 -11.45 11.15
C GLN A 137 15.18 -12.48 10.91
N ALA A 138 14.83 -13.75 10.68
CA ALA A 138 15.79 -14.79 10.35
C ALA A 138 16.57 -14.44 9.07
N ARG A 139 15.89 -13.97 8.03
CA ARG A 139 16.54 -13.55 6.76
C ARG A 139 17.47 -12.37 6.93
N ALA A 140 17.07 -11.37 7.72
CA ALA A 140 17.94 -10.22 8.00
C ALA A 140 19.21 -10.63 8.77
N GLN A 141 19.14 -11.70 9.58
CA GLN A 141 20.29 -12.27 10.28
C GLN A 141 21.21 -13.10 9.37
N GLU A 142 20.65 -13.74 8.34
CA GLU A 142 21.41 -14.51 7.35
C GLU A 142 22.26 -13.59 6.44
N ASP A 143 21.63 -12.59 5.82
CA ASP A 143 22.30 -11.61 4.96
C ASP A 143 21.53 -10.28 4.93
N MET A 144 22.00 -9.31 5.72
CA MET A 144 21.38 -8.00 5.85
C MET A 144 21.39 -7.21 4.53
N GLU A 145 22.48 -7.25 3.76
CA GLU A 145 22.59 -6.45 2.53
C GLU A 145 21.70 -7.02 1.43
N GLN A 146 21.70 -8.35 1.27
CA GLN A 146 20.77 -9.00 0.36
C GLN A 146 19.31 -8.75 0.78
N PHE A 147 19.01 -8.78 2.08
CA PHE A 147 17.68 -8.47 2.58
C PHE A 147 17.27 -7.02 2.27
N LYS A 148 18.15 -6.03 2.46
CA LYS A 148 17.91 -4.63 2.08
C LYS A 148 17.64 -4.47 0.58
N MET A 149 18.36 -5.19 -0.29
CA MET A 149 18.12 -5.16 -1.74
C MET A 149 16.74 -5.76 -2.08
N ALA A 150 16.41 -6.90 -1.46
CA ALA A 150 15.13 -7.56 -1.64
C ALA A 150 13.96 -6.69 -1.15
N LEU A 151 14.13 -6.01 -0.01
CA LEU A 151 13.11 -5.13 0.58
C LEU A 151 12.78 -3.95 -0.35
N ARG A 152 13.80 -3.32 -0.96
CA ARG A 152 13.60 -2.23 -1.94
C ARG A 152 12.85 -2.68 -3.19
N GLY A 153 13.13 -3.88 -3.68
CA GLY A 153 12.54 -4.38 -4.93
C GLY A 153 11.13 -4.93 -4.78
N ARG A 154 10.87 -5.68 -3.70
CA ARG A 154 9.68 -6.56 -3.61
C ARG A 154 8.81 -6.34 -2.39
N ALA A 155 9.37 -5.78 -1.32
CA ALA A 155 8.62 -5.47 -0.11
C ALA A 155 8.46 -3.96 0.11
N ARG A 156 8.34 -3.20 -0.99
CA ARG A 156 8.08 -1.75 -0.97
C ARG A 156 6.87 -1.40 -0.09
N ARG A 157 5.83 -2.26 -0.10
CA ARG A 157 4.63 -2.10 0.73
C ARG A 157 4.93 -2.11 2.25
N LEU A 158 5.93 -2.85 2.73
CA LEU A 158 6.36 -2.76 4.14
C LEU A 158 6.98 -1.40 4.48
N LEU A 159 7.78 -0.85 3.56
CA LEU A 159 8.37 0.48 3.73
C LEU A 159 7.31 1.59 3.68
N GLU A 160 6.26 1.40 2.87
CA GLU A 160 5.11 2.30 2.81
C GLU A 160 4.29 2.25 4.11
N LEU A 161 4.05 1.06 4.67
CA LEU A 161 3.42 0.92 5.99
C LEU A 161 4.23 1.60 7.10
N LEU A 162 5.56 1.49 7.06
CA LEU A 162 6.43 2.17 8.01
C LEU A 162 6.26 3.71 7.92
N ALA A 163 6.21 4.25 6.71
CA ALA A 163 5.99 5.69 6.52
C ALA A 163 4.57 6.13 6.93
N LEU A 164 3.55 5.30 6.69
CA LEU A 164 2.19 5.54 7.17
C LEU A 164 2.12 5.55 8.70
N LYS A 165 2.86 4.67 9.38
CA LYS A 165 2.90 4.63 10.86
C LYS A 165 3.31 5.97 11.45
N GLU A 166 4.21 6.68 10.80
CA GLU A 166 4.70 7.99 11.24
C GLU A 166 3.76 9.13 10.84
N ARG A 167 3.20 9.11 9.61
CA ARG A 167 2.53 10.26 9.00
C ARG A 167 1.00 10.22 9.06
N ALA A 168 0.44 9.02 9.10
CA ALA A 168 -0.99 8.78 9.05
C ALA A 168 -1.33 7.54 9.91
N PRO A 169 -1.17 7.63 11.25
CA PRO A 169 -1.28 6.47 12.15
C PRO A 169 -2.66 5.80 12.10
N VAL A 170 -3.73 6.55 11.81
CA VAL A 170 -5.08 5.99 11.63
C VAL A 170 -5.15 5.11 10.38
N VAL A 171 -4.61 5.59 9.26
CA VAL A 171 -4.53 4.82 8.00
C VAL A 171 -3.65 3.58 8.20
N TYR A 172 -2.53 3.73 8.89
CA TYR A 172 -1.65 2.62 9.24
C TYR A 172 -2.40 1.51 10.01
N GLN A 173 -3.12 1.84 11.08
CA GLN A 173 -3.87 0.85 11.85
C GLN A 173 -4.95 0.14 11.03
N ALA A 174 -5.65 0.88 10.17
CA ALA A 174 -6.63 0.30 9.27
C ALA A 174 -5.98 -0.66 8.26
N LYS A 175 -4.80 -0.31 7.74
CA LYS A 175 -4.01 -1.19 6.86
C LYS A 175 -3.46 -2.44 7.54
N ILE A 176 -3.00 -2.33 8.79
CA ILE A 176 -2.60 -3.52 9.58
C ILE A 176 -3.79 -4.47 9.77
N THR A 177 -4.98 -3.92 10.04
CA THR A 177 -6.21 -4.71 10.19
C THR A 177 -6.60 -5.40 8.88
N GLU A 178 -6.52 -4.70 7.75
CA GLU A 178 -6.75 -5.27 6.42
C GLU A 178 -5.79 -6.44 6.15
N LEU A 179 -4.49 -6.25 6.38
CA LEU A 179 -3.46 -7.28 6.15
C LEU A 179 -3.65 -8.51 7.04
N ARG A 180 -4.06 -8.32 8.30
CA ARG A 180 -4.41 -9.44 9.20
C ARG A 180 -5.59 -10.24 8.66
N ALA A 181 -6.65 -9.56 8.24
CA ALA A 181 -7.84 -10.22 7.70
C ALA A 181 -7.54 -10.96 6.37
N GLN A 182 -6.64 -10.42 5.55
CA GLN A 182 -6.12 -11.12 4.37
C GLN A 182 -5.35 -12.40 4.75
N ALA A 183 -4.43 -12.31 5.71
CA ALA A 183 -3.67 -13.48 6.18
C ALA A 183 -4.59 -14.56 6.79
N ASP A 184 -5.62 -14.17 7.52
CA ASP A 184 -6.62 -15.10 8.07
C ASP A 184 -7.41 -15.81 6.95
N THR A 185 -7.76 -15.10 5.88
CA THR A 185 -8.47 -15.67 4.72
C THR A 185 -7.57 -16.64 3.96
N GLU A 186 -6.31 -16.30 3.73
CA GLU A 186 -5.32 -17.19 3.11
C GLU A 186 -5.11 -18.46 3.93
N ARG A 187 -5.02 -18.34 5.26
CA ARG A 187 -4.92 -19.48 6.18
C ARG A 187 -6.15 -20.37 6.09
N ALA A 188 -7.37 -19.80 6.18
CA ALA A 188 -8.61 -20.56 6.07
C ALA A 188 -8.73 -21.29 4.73
N ALA A 189 -8.32 -20.66 3.63
CA ALA A 189 -8.30 -21.27 2.30
C ALA A 189 -7.27 -22.41 2.20
N ALA A 190 -6.09 -22.26 2.83
CA ALA A 190 -5.08 -23.31 2.87
C ALA A 190 -5.55 -24.52 3.71
N GLU A 191 -6.15 -24.28 4.87
CA GLU A 191 -6.72 -25.32 5.74
C GLU A 191 -7.84 -26.09 5.04
N LEU A 192 -8.75 -25.39 4.34
CA LEU A 192 -9.81 -26.03 3.56
C LEU A 192 -9.23 -26.91 2.43
N ARG A 193 -8.29 -26.39 1.64
CA ARG A 193 -7.65 -27.18 0.57
C ARG A 193 -6.94 -28.42 1.11
N ALA A 194 -6.21 -28.29 2.22
CA ALA A 194 -5.54 -29.43 2.83
C ALA A 194 -6.55 -30.50 3.28
N ALA A 195 -7.65 -30.08 3.90
CA ALA A 195 -8.73 -30.97 4.34
C ALA A 195 -9.48 -31.65 3.18
N GLU A 196 -9.67 -30.96 2.05
CA GLU A 196 -10.30 -31.55 0.85
C GLU A 196 -9.45 -32.64 0.20
N HIS A 197 -8.13 -32.64 0.45
CA HIS A 197 -7.21 -33.68 -0.01
C HIS A 197 -6.98 -34.82 0.99
N ASP A 198 -7.53 -34.72 2.21
CA ASP A 198 -7.39 -35.73 3.25
C ASP A 198 -8.69 -36.55 3.39
N ALA A 199 -8.64 -37.79 2.93
CA ALA A 199 -9.78 -38.72 2.95
C ALA A 199 -10.27 -39.09 4.37
N SER A 200 -9.50 -38.79 5.41
CA SER A 200 -9.90 -39.02 6.81
C SER A 200 -10.78 -37.90 7.38
N VAL A 201 -10.86 -36.75 6.70
CA VAL A 201 -11.63 -35.60 7.16
C VAL A 201 -13.13 -35.83 6.95
N THR A 202 -13.92 -35.58 7.99
CA THR A 202 -15.38 -35.76 7.94
C THR A 202 -16.06 -34.66 7.12
N ALA A 203 -17.20 -34.98 6.52
CA ALA A 203 -18.05 -34.00 5.82
C ALA A 203 -18.45 -32.82 6.73
N GLU A 204 -18.69 -33.08 8.01
CA GLU A 204 -18.98 -32.05 9.00
C GLU A 204 -17.81 -31.06 9.17
N LYS A 205 -16.57 -31.58 9.26
CA LYS A 205 -15.38 -30.74 9.37
C LYS A 205 -15.16 -29.89 8.11
N LEU A 206 -15.40 -30.45 6.92
CA LEU A 206 -15.36 -29.68 5.67
C LEU A 206 -16.39 -28.54 5.65
N THR A 207 -17.61 -28.79 6.11
CA THR A 207 -18.65 -27.75 6.24
C THR A 207 -18.21 -26.64 7.21
N GLN A 208 -17.62 -27.00 8.36
CA GLN A 208 -17.07 -26.03 9.30
C GLN A 208 -15.94 -25.19 8.70
N LEU A 209 -15.02 -25.80 7.95
CA LEU A 209 -13.91 -25.10 7.30
C LEU A 209 -14.41 -24.14 6.21
N ARG A 210 -15.43 -24.53 5.43
CA ARG A 210 -16.07 -23.64 4.45
C ARG A 210 -16.72 -22.43 5.12
N ALA A 211 -17.48 -22.66 6.19
CA ALA A 211 -18.06 -21.56 6.97
C ALA A 211 -16.99 -20.63 7.57
N GLY A 212 -15.85 -21.20 8.00
CA GLY A 212 -14.70 -20.43 8.47
C GLY A 212 -14.07 -19.55 7.38
N LEU A 213 -13.93 -20.08 6.16
CA LEU A 213 -13.47 -19.31 5.01
C LEU A 213 -14.44 -18.18 4.63
N ASP A 214 -15.75 -18.45 4.64
CA ASP A 214 -16.78 -17.43 4.35
C ASP A 214 -16.74 -16.28 5.38
N ASP A 215 -16.58 -16.60 6.67
CA ASP A 215 -16.44 -15.61 7.73
C ASP A 215 -15.14 -14.79 7.59
N ALA A 216 -14.02 -15.43 7.28
CA ALA A 216 -12.74 -14.76 7.03
C ALA A 216 -12.83 -13.81 5.83
N ALA A 217 -13.42 -14.27 4.71
CA ALA A 217 -13.60 -13.47 3.52
C ALA A 217 -14.47 -12.23 3.77
N ARG A 218 -15.56 -12.37 4.54
CA ARG A 218 -16.38 -11.23 4.98
C ARG A 218 -15.59 -10.22 5.79
N LYS A 219 -14.83 -10.68 6.79
CA LYS A 219 -13.97 -9.80 7.61
C LYS A 219 -12.91 -9.09 6.77
N GLN A 220 -12.33 -9.76 5.77
CA GLN A 220 -11.40 -9.14 4.84
C GLN A 220 -12.06 -8.00 4.06
N VAL A 221 -13.27 -8.21 3.52
CA VAL A 221 -14.02 -7.16 2.82
C VAL A 221 -14.28 -5.97 3.75
N ASP A 222 -14.76 -6.21 4.97
CA ASP A 222 -15.04 -5.16 5.95
C ASP A 222 -13.77 -4.37 6.30
N ALA A 223 -12.65 -5.06 6.51
CA ALA A 223 -11.36 -4.44 6.82
C ALA A 223 -10.82 -3.61 5.64
N THR A 224 -10.92 -4.11 4.41
CA THR A 224 -10.56 -3.37 3.19
C THR A 224 -11.41 -2.10 3.04
N LEU A 225 -12.73 -2.18 3.28
CA LEU A 225 -13.59 -1.00 3.24
C LEU A 225 -13.24 0.01 4.33
N ALA A 226 -12.91 -0.44 5.54
CA ALA A 226 -12.47 0.43 6.64
C ALA A 226 -11.14 1.12 6.31
N ALA A 227 -10.15 0.39 5.75
CA ALA A 227 -8.88 0.94 5.30
C ALA A 227 -9.08 2.02 4.22
N ARG A 228 -9.92 1.74 3.21
CA ARG A 228 -10.26 2.71 2.16
C ARG A 228 -10.93 3.98 2.71
N ARG A 229 -11.83 3.83 3.69
CA ARG A 229 -12.45 5.00 4.34
C ARG A 229 -11.42 5.85 5.08
N ALA A 230 -10.52 5.22 5.83
CA ALA A 230 -9.45 5.93 6.53
C ALA A 230 -8.51 6.66 5.55
N GLU A 231 -8.16 6.02 4.43
CA GLU A 231 -7.37 6.62 3.36
C GLU A 231 -8.05 7.85 2.74
N LEU A 232 -9.36 7.76 2.43
CA LEU A 232 -10.11 8.89 1.87
C LEU A 232 -10.16 10.08 2.84
N VAL A 233 -10.37 9.83 4.12
CA VAL A 233 -10.34 10.89 5.15
C VAL A 233 -8.97 11.56 5.19
N ALA A 234 -7.88 10.79 5.18
CA ALA A 234 -6.52 11.34 5.19
C ALA A 234 -6.21 12.14 3.90
N LEU A 235 -6.73 11.73 2.75
CA LEU A 235 -6.61 12.48 1.50
C LEU A 235 -7.38 13.80 1.54
N ASP A 236 -8.60 13.81 2.08
CA ASP A 236 -9.40 15.02 2.22
C ASP A 236 -8.74 16.04 3.15
N GLU A 237 -8.18 15.57 4.27
CA GLU A 237 -7.37 16.40 5.17
C GLU A 237 -6.16 16.99 4.44
N ARG A 238 -5.46 16.17 3.65
CA ARG A 238 -4.29 16.62 2.87
C ARG A 238 -4.67 17.65 1.81
N LEU A 239 -5.76 17.44 1.09
CA LEU A 239 -6.27 18.39 0.10
C LEU A 239 -6.64 19.72 0.76
N THR A 240 -7.26 19.67 1.93
CA THR A 240 -7.59 20.87 2.72
C THR A 240 -6.33 21.63 3.11
N GLN A 241 -5.29 20.94 3.57
CA GLN A 241 -3.99 21.56 3.87
C GLN A 241 -3.33 22.20 2.64
N LEU A 242 -3.35 21.52 1.50
CA LEU A 242 -2.74 22.03 0.25
C LEU A 242 -3.48 23.28 -0.25
N ARG A 243 -4.81 23.30 -0.18
CA ARG A 243 -5.61 24.49 -0.48
C ARG A 243 -5.25 25.66 0.44
N GLY A 244 -5.18 25.41 1.76
CA GLY A 244 -4.78 26.44 2.71
C GLY A 244 -3.37 27.00 2.46
N LYS A 245 -2.41 26.16 2.04
CA LYS A 245 -1.08 26.62 1.62
C LYS A 245 -1.13 27.47 0.36
N LEU A 246 -1.91 27.04 -0.64
CA LEU A 246 -2.08 27.80 -1.88
C LEU A 246 -2.71 29.17 -1.61
N ASP A 247 -3.71 29.23 -0.73
CA ASP A 247 -4.35 30.48 -0.32
C ASP A 247 -3.35 31.38 0.42
N ALA A 248 -2.53 30.81 1.31
CA ALA A 248 -1.46 31.55 1.98
C ALA A 248 -0.43 32.11 0.98
N ASP A 249 0.05 31.28 0.05
CA ASP A 249 0.98 31.70 -1.01
C ASP A 249 0.36 32.83 -1.88
N ALA A 250 -0.94 32.76 -2.16
CA ALA A 250 -1.65 33.80 -2.87
C ALA A 250 -1.66 35.14 -2.12
N THR A 251 -1.72 35.12 -0.77
CA THR A 251 -1.64 36.36 0.03
C THR A 251 -0.26 37.03 -0.02
N ILE A 252 0.81 36.25 -0.16
CA ILE A 252 2.20 36.73 -0.24
C ILE A 252 2.76 36.72 -1.68
N ALA A 253 1.90 36.60 -2.69
CA ALA A 253 2.32 36.39 -4.08
C ALA A 253 3.25 37.49 -4.61
N ALA A 254 3.06 38.74 -4.18
CA ALA A 254 3.93 39.86 -4.54
C ALA A 254 5.35 39.71 -3.96
N GLU A 255 5.47 39.22 -2.72
CA GLU A 255 6.75 38.96 -2.07
C GLU A 255 7.48 37.79 -2.73
N LEU A 256 6.76 36.69 -2.98
CA LEU A 256 7.30 35.54 -3.73
C LEU A 256 7.81 35.96 -5.13
N ALA A 257 7.10 36.86 -5.81
CA ALA A 257 7.56 37.39 -7.10
C ALA A 257 8.87 38.21 -6.98
N LEU A 258 9.10 38.91 -5.87
CA LEU A 258 10.36 39.61 -5.60
C LEU A 258 11.49 38.62 -5.31
N GLU A 259 11.23 37.55 -4.54
CA GLU A 259 12.20 36.48 -4.29
C GLU A 259 12.65 35.78 -5.57
N VAL A 260 11.70 35.44 -6.45
CA VAL A 260 12.01 34.84 -7.76
C VAL A 260 12.88 35.77 -8.60
N LYS A 261 12.58 37.07 -8.63
CA LYS A 261 13.41 38.08 -9.33
C LYS A 261 14.81 38.17 -8.72
N ALA A 262 14.93 38.17 -7.40
CA ALA A 262 16.22 38.20 -6.71
C ALA A 262 17.06 36.97 -7.06
N HIS A 263 16.46 35.76 -7.02
CA HIS A 263 17.11 34.52 -7.41
C HIS A 263 17.56 34.52 -8.87
N ALA A 264 16.75 35.04 -9.80
CA ALA A 264 17.09 35.11 -11.22
C ALA A 264 18.29 36.03 -11.50
N ASN A 265 18.52 37.01 -10.64
CA ASN A 265 19.63 37.98 -10.77
C ASN A 265 20.91 37.54 -10.05
N LEU A 266 20.93 36.38 -9.37
CA LEU A 266 22.16 35.85 -8.77
C LEU A 266 23.16 35.45 -9.88
N PRO A 267 24.46 35.81 -9.76
CA PRO A 267 25.48 35.43 -10.72
C PRO A 267 25.54 33.91 -10.90
N ARG A 268 25.51 33.44 -12.16
CA ARG A 268 25.48 32.00 -12.53
C ARG A 268 26.61 31.16 -11.92
N GLU A 269 27.72 31.76 -11.50
CA GLU A 269 28.85 31.06 -10.86
C GLU A 269 28.53 30.55 -9.45
N GLN A 270 27.63 31.21 -8.69
CA GLN A 270 27.18 30.71 -7.39
C GLN A 270 26.10 29.62 -7.51
N SER A 271 25.43 29.51 -8.66
CA SER A 271 24.35 28.54 -8.88
C SER A 271 24.82 27.16 -9.37
N ARG A 272 26.13 27.00 -9.66
CA ARG A 272 26.76 25.74 -10.12
C ARG A 272 27.93 25.26 -9.22
N GLY A 273 28.13 25.86 -8.06
CA GLY A 273 29.19 25.46 -7.12
C GLY A 273 28.73 24.39 -6.14
N GLY A 274 28.69 23.12 -6.56
CA GLY A 274 28.35 22.03 -5.62
C GLY A 274 28.64 20.60 -6.09
N GLU A 275 28.70 20.33 -7.39
CA GLU A 275 29.03 18.97 -7.88
C GLU A 275 29.85 19.05 -9.18
N ARG A 276 31.04 19.65 -9.14
CA ARG A 276 32.13 19.11 -9.96
C ARG A 276 32.69 17.94 -9.16
N GLY A 277 32.17 16.76 -9.44
CA GLY A 277 32.82 15.51 -9.01
C GLY A 277 34.28 15.54 -9.48
N PRO A 278 35.21 15.01 -8.68
CA PRO A 278 36.62 14.99 -9.05
C PRO A 278 36.79 14.34 -10.42
N ASP A 279 37.54 15.01 -11.29
CA ASP A 279 38.01 14.51 -12.58
C ASP A 279 38.41 13.03 -12.46
N ARG A 280 37.56 12.15 -13.00
CA ARG A 280 37.97 10.78 -13.33
C ARG A 280 38.64 10.86 -14.70
N ASP A 281 39.88 11.33 -14.71
CA ASP A 281 40.73 11.36 -15.91
C ASP A 281 41.89 10.35 -15.81
N ASP A 282 41.64 9.16 -15.23
CA ASP A 282 42.67 8.14 -14.97
C ASP A 282 42.45 6.80 -15.70
N ASN A 283 41.69 6.76 -16.81
CA ASN A 283 41.53 5.49 -17.56
C ASN A 283 41.60 5.61 -19.09
N ARG A 284 42.46 6.50 -19.60
CA ARG A 284 42.94 6.38 -20.99
C ARG A 284 43.93 5.22 -21.07
N LYS A 285 43.46 4.06 -21.54
CA LYS A 285 44.31 2.96 -22.03
C LYS A 285 45.35 3.52 -23.02
N PRO A 286 46.63 3.12 -22.92
CA PRO A 286 47.60 3.45 -23.95
C PRO A 286 47.21 2.81 -25.29
N PRO A 287 47.57 3.44 -26.43
CA PRO A 287 47.28 2.90 -27.75
C PRO A 287 47.97 1.54 -27.92
N ARG A 288 47.23 0.55 -28.44
CA ARG A 288 47.80 -0.74 -28.85
C ARG A 288 48.78 -0.52 -30.00
N GLU A 289 50.00 -1.03 -29.84
CA GLU A 289 50.97 -1.17 -30.94
C GLU A 289 50.34 -1.96 -32.10
N PRO A 290 50.55 -1.54 -33.36
CA PRO A 290 50.13 -2.32 -34.51
C PRO A 290 51.02 -3.56 -34.66
N ALA A 291 50.36 -4.72 -34.84
CA ALA A 291 51.04 -5.99 -35.07
C ALA A 291 51.94 -5.94 -36.32
N PRO A 292 53.09 -6.65 -36.32
CA PRO A 292 53.95 -6.75 -37.49
C PRO A 292 53.20 -7.43 -38.64
N ARG A 293 53.39 -6.90 -39.85
CA ARG A 293 52.94 -7.51 -41.09
C ARG A 293 54.02 -8.48 -41.57
N ASP A 294 53.62 -9.72 -41.82
CA ASP A 294 54.36 -10.66 -42.68
C ASP A 294 54.25 -10.25 -44.16
#